data_AF-A0A967IEZ6-F1
#
_entry.id   AF-A0A967IEZ6-F1
#
_cell.length_a   1.000
_cell.length_b   1.000
_cell.length_c   1.000
_cell.angle_alpha   90.00
_cell.angle_beta   90.00
_cell.angle_gamma   90.00
#
_symmetry.space_group_name_H-M   'P 1'
#
loop_
_entity.id
_entity.type
_entity.pdbx_description
1 polymer ?
#
loop_
_entity_poly.entity_id
_entity_poly.type
_entity_poly.pdbx_seq_one_letter_code
_entity_poly.pdbx_strand_id
1 'polypeptide(L)'
;MRDASGADALAGLTSPRLTNEENYLFQKMFRAGIGSNNIDSEARFGALQAQQILDAKLGLKGASHHISHIGKADAVLVFGSDVTAEAPAIDWQIEAATRSKRDGSLVVANMRTVKLSRHANTNLTYRPGSEVALANVLGKLILDQGLADEARLKETVGNFGELKAVFDKVDAAKTAEATGVPM
;
A
#
# COMPACT_ATOMS: atom_id res chain seq x y z
N MET A 1 -8.95 -6.00 -40.15
CA MET A 1 -9.60 -5.49 -38.93
C MET A 1 -9.46 -3.99 -38.79
N ARG A 2 -8.25 -3.42 -38.69
CA ARG A 2 -8.07 -1.95 -38.60
C ARG A 2 -8.77 -1.18 -39.72
N ASP A 3 -8.53 -1.55 -40.98
CA ASP A 3 -9.09 -0.82 -42.13
C ASP A 3 -10.62 -1.05 -42.30
N ALA A 4 -11.16 -2.10 -41.68
CA ALA A 4 -12.58 -2.45 -41.77
C ALA A 4 -13.41 -1.98 -40.56
N SER A 5 -12.79 -1.78 -39.39
CA SER A 5 -13.48 -1.55 -38.11
C SER A 5 -12.86 -0.42 -37.27
N GLY A 6 -11.84 0.26 -37.79
CA GLY A 6 -11.10 1.31 -37.08
C GLY A 6 -9.97 0.78 -36.18
N ALA A 7 -9.11 1.68 -35.73
CA ALA A 7 -7.98 1.36 -34.85
C ALA A 7 -8.43 0.91 -33.45
N ASP A 8 -9.53 1.49 -32.95
CA ASP A 8 -10.07 1.18 -31.62
C ASP A 8 -10.73 -0.22 -31.54
N ALA A 9 -10.92 -0.91 -32.67
CA ALA A 9 -11.35 -2.31 -32.67
C ALA A 9 -10.24 -3.28 -32.21
N LEU A 10 -9.00 -2.80 -32.07
CA LEU A 10 -7.87 -3.58 -31.60
C LEU A 10 -7.53 -3.21 -30.16
N ALA A 11 -7.15 -4.20 -29.35
CA ALA A 11 -6.64 -4.01 -28.00
C ALA A 11 -5.35 -4.81 -27.78
N GLY A 12 -4.45 -4.26 -26.97
CA GLY A 12 -3.16 -4.87 -26.64
C GLY A 12 -2.98 -5.00 -25.13
N LEU A 13 -2.54 -6.17 -24.67
CA LEU A 13 -2.19 -6.39 -23.27
C LEU A 13 -0.68 -6.54 -23.15
N THR A 14 -0.09 -5.75 -22.26
CA THR A 14 1.32 -5.83 -21.89
C THR A 14 1.51 -6.41 -20.49
N SER A 15 2.75 -6.67 -20.11
CA SER A 15 3.10 -7.43 -18.91
C SER A 15 4.26 -6.79 -18.15
N PRO A 16 4.23 -6.82 -16.79
CA PRO A 16 5.33 -6.38 -15.95
C PRO A 16 6.52 -7.35 -15.97
N ARG A 17 6.37 -8.52 -16.63
CA ARG A 17 7.47 -9.47 -16.84
C ARG A 17 8.29 -9.17 -18.10
N LEU A 18 7.81 -8.24 -18.93
CA LEU A 18 8.58 -7.73 -20.07
C LEU A 18 9.54 -6.64 -19.61
N THR A 19 10.58 -6.41 -20.39
CA THR A 19 11.49 -5.28 -20.19
C THR A 19 10.77 -3.94 -20.35
N ASN A 20 11.38 -2.87 -19.84
CA ASN A 20 10.84 -1.52 -20.03
C ASN A 20 10.83 -1.14 -21.52
N GLU A 21 11.84 -1.59 -22.25
CA GLU A 21 12.02 -1.38 -23.68
C GLU A 21 10.92 -2.07 -24.48
N GLU A 22 10.59 -3.34 -24.18
CA GLU A 22 9.50 -4.06 -24.83
C GLU A 22 8.15 -3.40 -24.55
N ASN A 23 7.88 -3.03 -23.30
CA ASN A 23 6.67 -2.28 -22.93
C ASN A 23 6.58 -0.95 -23.70
N TYR A 24 7.70 -0.22 -23.78
CA TYR A 24 7.78 1.06 -24.49
C TYR A 24 7.59 0.91 -26.00
N LEU A 25 8.18 -0.11 -26.62
CA LEU A 25 8.02 -0.39 -28.03
C LEU A 25 6.59 -0.83 -28.34
N PHE A 26 5.99 -1.67 -27.50
CA PHE A 26 4.63 -2.14 -27.68
C PHE A 26 3.60 -1.00 -27.60
N GLN A 27 3.70 -0.12 -26.60
CA GLN A 27 2.83 1.06 -26.52
C GLN A 27 3.04 2.02 -27.69
N LYS A 28 4.28 2.16 -28.19
CA LYS A 28 4.59 3.01 -29.35
C LYS A 28 3.99 2.42 -30.62
N MET A 29 4.09 1.11 -30.81
CA MET A 29 3.46 0.41 -31.93
C MET A 29 1.95 0.61 -31.91
N PHE A 30 1.29 0.47 -30.76
CA PHE A 30 -0.16 0.66 -30.64
C PHE A 30 -0.58 2.11 -30.89
N ARG A 31 0.04 3.07 -30.20
CA ARG A 31 -0.37 4.48 -30.26
C ARG A 31 0.04 5.16 -31.55
N ALA A 32 1.29 4.98 -31.99
CA ALA A 32 1.83 5.68 -33.16
C ALA A 32 1.70 4.86 -34.46
N GLY A 33 1.77 3.53 -34.39
CA GLY A 33 1.68 2.66 -35.57
C GLY A 33 0.24 2.26 -35.92
N ILE A 34 -0.54 1.82 -34.92
CA ILE A 34 -1.93 1.40 -35.11
C ILE A 34 -2.89 2.60 -35.01
N GLY A 35 -2.57 3.58 -34.17
CA GLY A 35 -3.43 4.73 -33.91
C GLY A 35 -4.50 4.46 -32.84
N SER A 36 -4.23 3.52 -31.92
CA SER A 36 -5.17 3.13 -30.85
C SER A 36 -4.54 3.31 -29.48
N ASN A 37 -5.34 3.78 -28.52
CA ASN A 37 -4.98 3.87 -27.10
C ASN A 37 -5.46 2.67 -26.29
N ASN A 38 -6.04 1.65 -26.92
CA ASN A 38 -6.54 0.44 -26.27
C ASN A 38 -5.38 -0.48 -25.90
N ILE A 39 -4.53 -0.02 -24.99
CA ILE A 39 -3.42 -0.75 -24.41
C ILE A 39 -3.55 -0.76 -22.90
N ASP A 40 -3.29 -1.91 -22.29
CA ASP A 40 -3.41 -2.08 -20.85
C ASP A 40 -2.50 -3.18 -20.30
N SER A 41 -2.43 -3.32 -18.98
CA SER A 41 -1.68 -4.40 -18.31
C SER A 41 -2.38 -4.88 -17.04
N GLU A 42 -1.89 -6.00 -16.49
CA GLU A 42 -2.36 -6.55 -15.22
C GLU A 42 -2.29 -5.54 -14.05
N ALA A 43 -1.49 -4.48 -14.17
CA ALA A 43 -1.42 -3.40 -13.19
C ALA A 43 -2.78 -2.73 -12.94
N ARG A 44 -3.71 -2.74 -13.92
CA ARG A 44 -5.05 -2.17 -13.77
C ARG A 44 -5.82 -2.75 -12.58
N PHE A 45 -5.62 -4.03 -12.26
CA PHE A 45 -6.39 -4.72 -11.22
C PHE A 45 -5.96 -4.38 -9.79
N GLY A 46 -4.91 -3.58 -9.60
CA GLY A 46 -4.55 -3.12 -8.25
C GLY A 46 -3.46 -2.06 -8.22
N ALA A 47 -2.28 -2.37 -8.76
CA ALA A 47 -1.10 -1.50 -8.65
C ALA A 47 -1.34 -0.10 -9.22
N LEU A 48 -2.05 0.01 -10.35
CA LEU A 48 -2.36 1.29 -10.98
C LEU A 48 -3.29 2.15 -10.12
N GLN A 49 -4.34 1.56 -9.54
CA GLN A 49 -5.29 2.29 -8.69
C GLN A 49 -4.60 2.81 -7.43
N ALA A 50 -3.81 1.96 -6.76
CA ALA A 50 -3.02 2.37 -5.60
C ALA A 50 -2.04 3.51 -5.96
N GLN A 51 -1.33 3.38 -7.09
CA GLN A 51 -0.39 4.37 -7.56
C GLN A 51 -1.05 5.72 -7.89
N GLN A 52 -2.25 5.73 -8.47
CA GLN A 52 -3.01 6.95 -8.74
C GLN A 52 -3.43 7.66 -7.44
N ILE A 53 -3.86 6.90 -6.43
CA ILE A 53 -4.24 7.48 -5.13
C ILE A 53 -3.00 8.06 -4.43
N LEU A 54 -1.87 7.36 -4.44
CA LEU A 54 -0.62 7.83 -3.85
C LEU A 54 -0.10 9.10 -4.54
N ASP A 55 -0.17 9.18 -5.87
CA ASP A 55 0.23 10.39 -6.60
C ASP A 55 -0.74 11.55 -6.31
N ALA A 56 -2.06 11.30 -6.37
CA ALA A 56 -3.07 12.33 -6.16
C ALA A 56 -3.12 12.86 -4.71
N LYS A 57 -2.80 12.03 -3.71
CA LYS A 57 -2.89 12.41 -2.29
C LYS A 57 -1.54 12.79 -1.68
N LEU A 58 -0.45 12.18 -2.12
CA LEU A 58 0.88 12.32 -1.52
C LEU A 58 1.96 12.75 -2.52
N GLY A 59 1.65 12.89 -3.82
CA GLY A 59 2.63 13.19 -4.86
C GLY A 59 3.65 12.07 -5.08
N LEU A 60 3.35 10.85 -4.61
CA LEU A 60 4.28 9.72 -4.65
C LEU A 60 4.09 8.89 -5.92
N LYS A 61 5.13 8.82 -6.75
CA LYS A 61 5.19 8.01 -7.99
C LYS A 61 5.83 6.62 -7.80
N GLY A 62 5.83 6.14 -6.56
CA GLY A 62 6.44 4.90 -6.12
C GLY A 62 6.58 4.87 -4.60
N ALA A 63 7.48 4.04 -4.09
CA ALA A 63 7.81 4.02 -2.66
C ALA A 63 8.46 5.34 -2.22
N SER A 64 8.19 5.76 -0.98
CA SER A 64 8.76 6.99 -0.40
C SER A 64 10.26 6.88 -0.10
N HIS A 65 10.76 5.65 0.10
CA HIS A 65 12.15 5.36 0.43
C HIS A 65 12.64 4.08 -0.25
N HIS A 66 13.96 3.91 -0.30
CA HIS A 66 14.57 2.67 -0.76
C HIS A 66 14.24 1.49 0.16
N ILE A 67 14.10 0.30 -0.42
CA ILE A 67 13.84 -0.95 0.32
C ILE A 67 14.85 -1.21 1.46
N SER A 68 16.10 -0.76 1.30
CA SER A 68 17.16 -0.91 2.31
C SER A 68 16.96 -0.06 3.56
N HIS A 69 16.05 0.92 3.55
CA HIS A 69 15.65 1.64 4.76
C HIS A 69 14.88 0.73 5.73
N ILE A 70 14.14 -0.26 5.22
CA ILE A 70 13.37 -1.18 6.05
C ILE A 70 14.31 -1.91 7.03
N GLY A 71 15.46 -2.41 6.55
CA GLY A 71 16.46 -3.10 7.38
C GLY A 71 17.16 -2.24 8.43
N LYS A 72 16.86 -0.95 8.50
CA LYS A 72 17.37 0.01 9.49
C LYS A 72 16.26 0.55 10.39
N ALA A 73 15.00 0.16 10.19
CA ALA A 73 13.88 0.70 10.95
C ALA A 73 13.88 0.18 12.40
N ASP A 74 13.51 1.04 13.34
CA ASP A 74 13.32 0.65 14.75
C ASP A 74 11.97 -0.06 14.97
N ALA A 75 11.02 0.16 14.07
CA ALA A 75 9.75 -0.55 14.02
C ALA A 75 9.27 -0.75 12.58
N VAL A 76 8.61 -1.86 12.32
CA VAL A 76 8.01 -2.22 11.03
C VAL A 76 6.55 -2.60 11.25
N LEU A 77 5.66 -1.92 10.52
CA LEU A 77 4.25 -2.29 10.39
C LEU A 77 4.01 -2.93 9.02
N VAL A 78 3.66 -4.21 9.00
CA VAL A 78 3.18 -4.90 7.80
C VAL A 78 1.65 -4.88 7.83
N PHE A 79 1.03 -4.20 6.87
CA PHE A 79 -0.42 -3.98 6.85
C PHE A 79 -1.05 -4.59 5.59
N GLY A 80 -1.89 -5.61 5.77
CA GLY A 80 -2.68 -6.23 4.69
C GLY A 80 -1.89 -6.99 3.63
N SER A 81 -0.60 -7.32 3.87
CA SER A 81 0.26 -8.02 2.90
C SER A 81 0.88 -9.29 3.49
N ASP A 82 1.15 -10.26 2.62
CA ASP A 82 1.88 -11.49 2.91
C ASP A 82 3.28 -11.44 2.27
N VAL A 83 4.12 -10.54 2.79
CA VAL A 83 5.44 -10.21 2.22
C VAL A 83 6.36 -11.43 2.08
N THR A 84 6.23 -12.43 2.94
CA THR A 84 7.04 -13.66 2.86
C THR A 84 6.73 -14.46 1.59
N ALA A 85 5.49 -14.41 1.08
CA ALA A 85 5.09 -15.06 -0.16
C ALA A 85 5.20 -14.11 -1.38
N GLU A 86 4.88 -12.83 -1.19
CA GLU A 86 4.72 -11.86 -2.27
C GLU A 86 6.04 -11.15 -2.64
N ALA A 87 6.93 -10.91 -1.67
CA ALA A 87 8.12 -10.10 -1.83
C ALA A 87 9.28 -10.54 -0.91
N PRO A 88 9.97 -11.66 -1.19
CA PRO A 88 11.04 -12.19 -0.34
C PRO A 88 12.20 -11.21 -0.05
N ALA A 89 12.49 -10.29 -0.97
CA ALA A 89 13.50 -9.26 -0.75
C ALA A 89 13.08 -8.22 0.32
N ILE A 90 11.78 -7.93 0.44
CA ILE A 90 11.24 -7.08 1.50
C ILE A 90 11.25 -7.85 2.82
N ASP A 91 10.81 -9.11 2.82
CA ASP A 91 10.83 -10.00 3.99
C ASP A 91 12.24 -10.06 4.62
N TRP A 92 13.28 -10.20 3.79
CA TRP A 92 14.67 -10.16 4.24
C TRP A 92 15.06 -8.85 4.96
N GLN A 93 14.59 -7.71 4.45
CA GLN A 93 14.86 -6.42 5.11
C GLN A 93 14.12 -6.29 6.43
N ILE A 94 12.90 -6.81 6.51
CA ILE A 94 12.13 -6.86 7.77
C ILE A 94 12.88 -7.71 8.79
N GLU A 95 13.33 -8.91 8.42
CA GLU A 95 14.11 -9.78 9.30
C GLU A 95 15.42 -9.13 9.76
N ALA A 96 16.10 -8.38 8.85
CA ALA A 96 17.30 -7.64 9.20
C ALA A 96 17.06 -6.57 10.28
N ALA A 97 15.92 -5.89 10.24
CA ALA A 97 15.53 -4.88 11.23
C ALA A 97 15.11 -5.52 12.56
N THR A 98 14.34 -6.60 12.52
CA THR A 98 13.62 -7.09 13.71
C THR A 98 14.30 -8.26 14.41
N ARG A 99 15.23 -8.98 13.76
CA ARG A 99 15.89 -10.16 14.33
C ARG A 99 17.40 -10.13 14.30
N SER A 100 17.99 -9.68 13.19
CA SER A 100 19.42 -9.91 12.98
C SER A 100 20.32 -8.78 13.46
N LYS A 101 19.83 -7.53 13.54
CA LYS A 101 20.72 -6.37 13.72
C LYS A 101 20.28 -5.31 14.72
N ARG A 102 18.98 -5.17 15.03
CA ARG A 102 18.47 -3.99 15.76
C ARG A 102 17.37 -4.25 16.78
N ASP A 103 16.94 -5.49 16.98
CA ASP A 103 15.82 -5.84 17.88
C ASP A 103 14.57 -4.95 17.67
N GLY A 104 14.36 -4.50 16.42
CA GLY A 104 13.25 -3.62 16.06
C GLY A 104 11.89 -4.31 16.24
N SER A 105 10.87 -3.52 16.54
CA SER A 105 9.52 -4.06 16.76
C SER A 105 8.81 -4.39 15.44
N LEU A 106 8.17 -5.56 15.38
CA LEU A 106 7.38 -6.01 14.24
C LEU A 106 5.89 -6.09 14.62
N VAL A 107 5.07 -5.32 13.92
CA VAL A 107 3.61 -5.42 13.99
C VAL A 107 3.09 -5.95 12.66
N VAL A 108 2.29 -7.01 12.71
CA VAL A 108 1.62 -7.58 11.53
C VAL A 108 0.13 -7.40 11.68
N ALA A 109 -0.46 -6.53 10.85
CA ALA A 109 -1.90 -6.37 10.72
C ALA A 109 -2.35 -7.07 9.44
N ASN A 110 -3.12 -8.15 9.55
CA ASN A 110 -3.60 -8.90 8.39
C ASN A 110 -4.93 -9.62 8.68
N MET A 111 -5.79 -9.78 7.68
CA MET A 111 -7.05 -10.51 7.81
C MET A 111 -6.88 -12.02 8.03
N ARG A 112 -5.67 -12.54 7.78
CA ARG A 112 -5.29 -13.94 8.01
C ARG A 112 -3.94 -14.01 8.70
N THR A 113 -3.71 -15.10 9.43
CA THR A 113 -2.37 -15.42 9.94
C THR A 113 -1.44 -15.74 8.78
N VAL A 114 -0.34 -14.99 8.66
CA VAL A 114 0.69 -15.20 7.64
C VAL A 114 1.96 -15.79 8.27
N LYS A 115 2.90 -16.26 7.46
CA LYS A 115 4.15 -16.87 7.99
C LYS A 115 4.92 -15.89 8.88
N LEU A 116 4.95 -14.61 8.48
CA LEU A 116 5.61 -13.55 9.23
C LEU A 116 4.99 -13.31 10.63
N SER A 117 3.70 -13.60 10.83
CA SER A 117 2.99 -13.42 12.11
C SER A 117 3.65 -14.16 13.27
N ARG A 118 4.32 -15.28 13.01
CA ARG A 118 5.04 -16.08 14.03
C ARG A 118 6.19 -15.33 14.69
N HIS A 119 6.65 -14.27 14.05
CA HIS A 119 7.81 -13.50 14.47
C HIS A 119 7.45 -12.06 14.85
N ALA A 120 6.17 -11.70 14.78
CA ALA A 120 5.69 -10.38 15.14
C ALA A 120 5.59 -10.23 16.67
N ASN A 121 5.98 -9.05 17.18
CA ASN A 121 5.72 -8.65 18.55
C ASN A 121 4.22 -8.48 18.79
N THR A 122 3.48 -8.04 17.77
CA THR A 122 2.04 -7.85 17.85
C THR A 122 1.38 -8.29 16.54
N ASN A 123 0.32 -9.09 16.66
CA ASN A 123 -0.52 -9.49 15.54
C ASN A 123 -1.90 -8.83 15.69
N LEU A 124 -2.29 -8.03 14.70
CA LEU A 124 -3.61 -7.41 14.60
C LEU A 124 -4.41 -8.19 13.54
N THR A 125 -4.99 -9.31 13.96
CA THR A 125 -5.82 -10.15 13.08
C THR A 125 -7.23 -9.60 13.00
N TYR A 126 -7.49 -8.80 11.96
CA TYR A 126 -8.78 -8.14 11.76
C TYR A 126 -9.71 -8.97 10.85
N ARG A 127 -11.02 -8.69 10.86
CA ARG A 127 -11.98 -9.36 9.97
C ARG A 127 -11.83 -8.89 8.52
N PRO A 128 -11.98 -9.75 7.51
CA PRO A 128 -11.93 -9.33 6.11
C PRO A 128 -12.85 -8.13 5.81
N GLY A 129 -12.32 -7.09 5.16
CA GLY A 129 -13.09 -5.88 4.85
C GLY A 129 -13.13 -4.82 5.96
N SER A 130 -12.50 -5.06 7.12
CA SER A 130 -12.41 -4.09 8.22
C SER A 130 -11.07 -3.36 8.31
N GLU A 131 -10.23 -3.41 7.27
CA GLU A 131 -8.90 -2.81 7.21
C GLU A 131 -8.95 -1.30 7.47
N VAL A 132 -9.90 -0.62 6.83
CA VAL A 132 -10.08 0.83 6.94
C VAL A 132 -10.51 1.22 8.35
N ALA A 133 -11.36 0.40 8.98
CA ALA A 133 -11.78 0.65 10.36
C ALA A 133 -10.59 0.54 11.31
N LEU A 134 -9.74 -0.50 11.15
CA LEU A 134 -8.52 -0.64 11.93
C LEU A 134 -7.57 0.55 11.74
N ALA A 135 -7.32 0.97 10.50
CA ALA A 135 -6.45 2.11 10.20
C ALA A 135 -6.98 3.41 10.84
N ASN A 136 -8.30 3.63 10.81
CA ASN A 136 -8.93 4.79 11.40
C ASN A 136 -8.78 4.83 12.93
N VAL A 137 -8.94 3.68 13.62
CA VAL A 137 -8.74 3.61 15.07
C VAL A 137 -7.27 3.77 15.45
N LEU A 138 -6.34 3.17 14.71
CA LEU A 138 -4.92 3.39 14.97
C LEU A 138 -4.56 4.88 14.86
N GLY A 139 -5.06 5.55 13.81
CA GLY A 139 -4.89 7.00 13.65
C GLY A 139 -5.49 7.81 14.81
N LYS A 140 -6.73 7.47 15.23
CA LYS A 140 -7.37 8.08 16.39
C LYS A 140 -6.55 7.91 17.66
N LEU A 141 -6.11 6.69 17.98
CA LEU A 141 -5.35 6.39 19.19
C LEU A 141 -4.02 7.15 19.22
N ILE A 142 -3.33 7.29 18.09
CA ILE A 142 -2.10 8.08 17.97
C ILE A 142 -2.36 9.55 18.32
N LEU A 143 -3.49 10.13 17.89
CA LEU A 143 -3.85 11.51 18.22
C LEU A 143 -4.32 11.66 19.68
N ASP A 144 -5.23 10.82 20.13
CA ASP A 144 -5.83 10.90 21.47
C ASP A 144 -4.78 10.69 22.58
N GLN A 145 -3.75 9.88 22.32
CA GLN A 145 -2.64 9.64 23.25
C GLN A 145 -1.52 10.69 23.15
N GLY A 146 -1.64 11.68 22.25
CA GLY A 146 -0.61 12.71 22.05
C GLY A 146 0.71 12.17 21.49
N LEU A 147 0.68 11.04 20.77
CA LEU A 147 1.86 10.42 20.15
C LEU A 147 2.19 11.02 18.78
N ALA A 148 1.27 11.82 18.21
CA ALA A 148 1.47 12.49 16.93
C ALA A 148 2.37 13.73 17.06
N ASP A 149 3.26 13.92 16.08
CA ASP A 149 3.92 15.21 15.85
C ASP A 149 2.92 16.19 15.20
N GLU A 150 2.08 16.83 16.02
CA GLU A 150 1.08 17.77 15.54
C GLU A 150 1.68 18.99 14.82
N ALA A 151 2.89 19.41 15.18
CA ALA A 151 3.54 20.55 14.54
C ALA A 151 3.86 20.21 13.08
N ARG A 152 4.45 19.03 12.86
CA ARG A 152 4.73 18.52 11.52
C ARG A 152 3.45 18.26 10.72
N LEU A 153 2.41 17.72 11.34
CA LEU A 153 1.14 17.47 10.67
C LEU A 153 0.45 18.77 10.22
N LYS A 154 0.49 19.83 11.03
CA LYS A 154 -0.05 21.15 10.64
C LYS A 154 0.73 21.79 9.49
N GLU A 155 2.03 21.52 9.38
CA GLU A 155 2.87 22.00 8.28
C GLU A 155 2.64 21.21 6.98
N THR A 156 2.45 19.89 7.07
CA THR A 156 2.49 18.98 5.91
C THR A 156 1.12 18.49 5.44
N VAL A 157 0.10 18.51 6.29
CA VAL A 157 -1.25 18.01 5.98
C VAL A 157 -2.21 19.19 5.85
N GLY A 158 -2.49 19.61 4.61
CA GLY A 158 -3.31 20.79 4.32
C GLY A 158 -4.74 20.74 4.85
N ASN A 159 -5.30 19.55 5.10
CA ASN A 159 -6.63 19.34 5.64
C ASN A 159 -6.62 18.67 7.03
N PHE A 160 -5.59 18.92 7.85
CA PHE A 160 -5.45 18.30 9.18
C PHE A 160 -6.68 18.49 10.08
N GLY A 161 -7.34 19.65 10.02
CA GLY A 161 -8.56 19.91 10.79
C GLY A 161 -9.73 18.99 10.41
N GLU A 162 -9.91 18.71 9.11
CA GLU A 162 -10.92 17.76 8.63
C GLU A 162 -10.56 16.33 9.03
N LEU A 163 -9.28 15.96 8.93
CA LEU A 163 -8.78 14.66 9.34
C LEU A 163 -9.07 14.40 10.83
N LYS A 164 -8.80 15.40 11.69
CA LYS A 164 -9.11 15.32 13.12
C LYS A 164 -10.60 15.14 13.36
N ALA A 165 -11.45 15.89 12.67
CA ALA A 165 -12.90 15.75 12.77
C ALA A 165 -13.42 14.38 12.30
N VAL A 166 -12.73 13.70 11.38
CA VAL A 166 -13.02 12.31 11.02
C VAL A 166 -12.65 11.38 12.16
N PHE A 167 -11.46 11.51 12.74
CA PHE A 167 -11.02 10.69 13.86
C PHE A 167 -11.84 10.89 15.14
N ASP A 168 -12.34 12.10 15.40
CA ASP A 168 -13.22 12.36 16.54
C ASP A 168 -14.54 11.58 16.47
N LYS A 169 -14.99 11.22 15.25
CA LYS A 169 -16.20 10.41 15.01
C LYS A 169 -15.95 8.90 15.07
N VAL A 170 -14.69 8.48 15.14
CA VAL A 170 -14.33 7.06 15.19
C VAL A 170 -14.55 6.55 16.61
N ASP A 171 -15.51 5.63 16.77
CA ASP A 171 -15.75 4.93 18.02
C ASP A 171 -14.81 3.71 18.12
N ALA A 172 -13.86 3.77 19.06
CA ALA A 172 -12.85 2.72 19.21
C ALA A 172 -13.45 1.39 19.67
N ALA A 173 -14.45 1.41 20.56
CA ALA A 173 -15.10 0.20 21.04
C ALA A 173 -15.91 -0.49 19.94
N LYS A 174 -16.68 0.29 19.18
CA LYS A 174 -17.43 -0.20 18.02
C LYS A 174 -16.50 -0.73 16.92
N THR A 175 -15.33 -0.11 16.75
CA THR A 175 -14.34 -0.58 15.77
C THR A 175 -13.65 -1.86 16.22
N ALA A 176 -13.35 -2.02 17.51
CA ALA A 176 -12.83 -3.28 18.05
C ALA A 176 -13.83 -4.42 17.81
N GLU A 177 -15.13 -4.16 18.03
CA GLU A 177 -16.19 -5.12 17.71
C GLU A 177 -16.23 -5.44 16.20
N ALA A 178 -16.21 -4.43 15.33
CA ALA A 178 -16.28 -4.60 13.89
C ALA A 178 -15.06 -5.36 13.33
N THR A 179 -13.86 -4.99 13.79
CA THR A 179 -12.59 -5.57 13.35
C THR A 179 -12.30 -6.91 13.99
N GLY A 180 -12.88 -7.22 15.15
CA GLY A 180 -12.54 -8.39 15.95
C GLY A 180 -11.17 -8.31 16.63
N VAL A 181 -10.51 -7.14 16.59
CA VAL A 181 -9.25 -6.89 17.28
C VAL A 181 -9.55 -6.35 18.68
N PRO A 182 -9.02 -6.94 19.76
CA PRO A 182 -9.24 -6.44 21.11
C PRO A 182 -8.59 -5.07 21.33
N MET A 183 -9.18 -4.25 22.20
CA MET A 183 -8.65 -2.97 22.67
C MET A 183 -7.46 -3.14 23.62
#